data_AF-B4QAU7-F1
#
_entry.id   AF-B4QAU7-F1
#
_cell.length_a   1.000
_cell.length_b   1.000
_cell.length_c   1.000
_cell.angle_alpha   90.00
_cell.angle_beta   90.00
_cell.angle_gamma   90.00
#
_symmetry.space_group_name_H-M   'P 1'
#
loop_
_entity.id
_entity.type
_entity.pdbx_description
1 polymer ?
#
loop_
_entity_poly.entity_id
_entity_poly.type
_entity_poly.pdbx_seq_one_letter_code
_entity_poly.pdbx_strand_id
1 'polypeptide(L)'
;MICQNHLGLIPDAKQICATSEEGDTCAGDSGGPLIAKINYQSRNFDTQFGIISYGSNECDGLGLYIDVLQYSGWIANTVRGNRDRDVVSRRENGRLLYADCTGDSMGSILMATIFGLQSYAKGVLITDRHVLTTADVSRADPYSL
;
A
#
# COMPACT_ATOMS: atom_id res chain seq x y z
N MET A 1 -19.23 -8.88 -11.12
CA MET A 1 -19.63 -10.28 -11.36
C MET A 1 -18.49 -11.28 -11.16
N ILE A 2 -17.23 -10.99 -11.53
CA ILE A 2 -16.15 -12.00 -11.44
C ILE A 2 -15.89 -12.52 -10.01
N CYS A 3 -15.75 -11.66 -8.99
CA CYS A 3 -15.59 -12.14 -7.60
C CYS A 3 -16.81 -12.89 -7.07
N GLN A 4 -18.03 -12.54 -7.52
CA GLN A 4 -19.23 -13.27 -7.10
C GLN A 4 -19.23 -14.68 -7.68
N ASN A 5 -18.82 -14.84 -8.94
CA ASN A 5 -18.84 -16.12 -9.63
C ASN A 5 -17.71 -17.05 -9.20
N HIS A 6 -16.53 -16.50 -8.88
CA HIS A 6 -15.32 -17.28 -8.61
C HIS A 6 -14.94 -17.34 -7.12
N LEU A 7 -15.25 -16.31 -6.34
CA LEU A 7 -14.96 -16.26 -4.89
C LEU A 7 -16.22 -16.41 -4.03
N GLY A 8 -17.42 -16.36 -4.63
CA GLY A 8 -18.69 -16.31 -3.88
C GLY A 8 -18.89 -15.01 -3.09
N LEU A 9 -18.12 -13.97 -3.41
CA LEU A 9 -18.11 -12.70 -2.70
C LEU A 9 -18.73 -11.59 -3.55
N ILE A 10 -19.63 -10.82 -2.94
CA ILE A 10 -20.23 -9.62 -3.56
C ILE A 10 -19.51 -8.41 -2.95
N PRO A 11 -18.67 -7.68 -3.72
CA PRO A 11 -17.98 -6.49 -3.24
C PRO A 11 -18.98 -5.39 -2.85
N ASP A 12 -18.75 -4.74 -1.72
CA ASP A 12 -19.44 -3.49 -1.38
C ASP A 12 -18.73 -2.25 -1.99
N ALA A 13 -19.24 -1.05 -1.70
CA ALA A 13 -18.71 0.20 -2.24
C ALA A 13 -17.29 0.57 -1.75
N LYS A 14 -16.77 -0.13 -0.73
CA LYS A 14 -15.42 0.04 -0.17
C LYS A 14 -14.46 -1.06 -0.61
N GLN A 15 -14.88 -1.88 -1.55
CA GLN A 15 -14.12 -3.01 -2.04
C GLN A 15 -13.97 -2.95 -3.56
N ILE A 16 -12.80 -3.34 -4.04
CA ILE A 16 -12.49 -3.50 -5.45
C ILE A 16 -12.40 -4.99 -5.71
N CYS A 17 -13.05 -5.44 -6.78
CA CYS A 17 -12.83 -6.77 -7.34
C CYS A 17 -11.96 -6.62 -8.57
N ALA A 18 -10.78 -7.23 -8.55
CA ALA A 18 -9.84 -7.17 -9.66
C ALA A 18 -9.18 -8.52 -9.90
N THR A 19 -8.69 -8.71 -11.12
CA THR A 19 -7.92 -9.87 -11.54
C THR A 19 -6.81 -9.38 -12.47
N SER A 20 -5.74 -10.14 -12.59
CA SER A 20 -4.65 -9.85 -13.52
C SER A 20 -4.20 -11.13 -14.20
N GLU A 21 -3.93 -11.08 -15.51
CA GLU A 21 -3.31 -12.21 -16.23
C GLU A 21 -1.83 -12.38 -15.84
N GLU A 22 -1.19 -11.31 -15.37
CA GLU A 22 0.22 -11.28 -14.96
C GLU A 22 0.41 -11.24 -13.45
N GLY A 23 -0.68 -11.25 -12.67
CA GLY A 23 -0.62 -11.09 -11.22
C GLY A 23 -0.86 -12.40 -10.50
N ASP A 24 -0.15 -12.62 -9.40
CA ASP A 24 -0.31 -13.77 -8.53
C ASP A 24 -0.91 -13.27 -7.21
N THR A 25 -2.25 -13.17 -7.11
CA THR A 25 -2.88 -12.97 -5.80
C THR A 25 -3.06 -14.35 -5.18
N CYS A 26 -2.22 -14.67 -4.20
CA CYS A 26 -2.07 -16.01 -3.66
C CYS A 26 -2.18 -16.02 -2.12
N ALA A 27 -2.12 -17.23 -1.54
CA ALA A 27 -2.05 -17.39 -0.10
C ALA A 27 -0.76 -16.77 0.46
N GLY A 28 -0.91 -15.78 1.34
CA GLY A 28 0.20 -15.00 1.89
C GLY A 28 0.23 -13.55 1.38
N ASP A 29 -0.43 -13.24 0.27
CA ASP A 29 -0.43 -11.86 -0.26
C ASP A 29 -1.47 -10.95 0.42
N SER A 30 -2.12 -11.43 1.48
CA SER A 30 -3.07 -10.63 2.26
C SER A 30 -2.42 -9.34 2.73
N GLY A 31 -3.08 -8.21 2.52
CA GLY A 31 -2.52 -6.90 2.80
C GLY A 31 -1.62 -6.34 1.70
N GLY A 32 -1.24 -7.11 0.68
CA GLY A 32 -0.43 -6.66 -0.46
C GLY A 32 -1.08 -5.53 -1.27
N PRO A 33 -0.30 -4.69 -1.97
CA PRO A 33 -0.83 -3.53 -2.68
C PRO A 33 -1.38 -3.91 -4.06
N LEU A 34 -2.56 -3.38 -4.41
CA LEU A 34 -3.02 -3.33 -5.80
C LEU A 34 -2.54 -2.00 -6.41
N ILE A 35 -1.58 -2.08 -7.33
CA ILE A 35 -0.92 -0.92 -7.93
C ILE A 35 -1.27 -0.83 -9.41
N ALA A 36 -1.60 0.37 -9.88
CA ALA A 36 -1.72 0.67 -11.30
C ALA A 36 -1.06 2.01 -11.63
N LYS A 37 -0.60 2.14 -12.88
CA LYS A 37 -0.04 3.40 -13.39
C LYS A 37 -1.16 4.35 -13.77
N ILE A 38 -1.16 5.54 -13.19
CA ILE A 38 -2.01 6.65 -13.62
C ILE A 38 -1.19 7.66 -14.41
N ASN A 39 -1.79 8.24 -15.44
CA ASN A 39 -1.24 9.42 -16.10
C ASN A 39 -1.87 10.67 -15.52
N TYR A 40 -1.05 11.56 -14.97
CA TYR A 40 -1.47 12.85 -14.45
C TYR A 40 -0.47 13.93 -14.88
N GLN A 41 -0.96 15.02 -15.49
CA GLN A 41 -0.12 16.11 -16.00
C GLN A 41 1.07 15.62 -16.86
N SER A 42 0.81 14.69 -17.78
CA SER A 42 1.81 14.10 -18.68
C SER A 42 2.93 13.32 -17.97
N ARG A 43 2.73 12.90 -16.71
CA ARG A 43 3.63 12.04 -15.95
C ARG A 43 2.89 10.78 -15.51
N ASN A 44 3.60 9.66 -15.49
CA ASN A 44 3.08 8.39 -15.01
C ASN A 44 3.44 8.22 -13.53
N PHE A 45 2.47 7.79 -12.74
CA PHE A 45 2.64 7.52 -11.31
C PHE A 45 2.14 6.12 -10.99
N ASP A 46 2.98 5.31 -10.33
CA ASP A 46 2.51 4.09 -9.70
C ASP A 46 1.64 4.47 -8.50
N THR A 47 0.37 4.11 -8.55
CA THR A 47 -0.62 4.47 -7.53
C THR A 47 -1.22 3.21 -6.94
N GLN A 48 -1.24 3.13 -5.62
CA GLN A 48 -1.91 2.06 -4.90
C GLN A 48 -3.41 2.36 -4.80
N PHE A 49 -4.22 1.55 -5.47
CA PHE A 49 -5.68 1.65 -5.47
C PHE A 49 -6.31 0.75 -4.42
N GLY A 50 -5.65 -0.36 -4.09
CA GLY A 50 -6.22 -1.36 -3.21
C GLY A 50 -5.23 -1.99 -2.25
N ILE A 51 -5.78 -2.67 -1.25
CA ILE A 51 -5.07 -3.56 -0.33
C ILE A 51 -5.74 -4.92 -0.42
N ILE A 52 -5.01 -5.99 -0.76
CA ILE A 52 -5.54 -7.34 -0.88
C ILE A 52 -6.20 -7.73 0.45
N SER A 53 -7.47 -8.15 0.40
CA SER A 53 -8.20 -8.65 1.56
C SER A 53 -8.49 -10.13 1.46
N TYR A 54 -8.81 -10.60 0.26
CA TYR A 54 -9.11 -12.00 -0.01
C TYR A 54 -8.64 -12.35 -1.43
N GLY A 55 -8.11 -13.54 -1.62
CA GLY A 55 -7.58 -14.02 -2.90
C GLY A 55 -8.13 -15.40 -3.25
N SER A 56 -8.05 -15.75 -4.53
CA SER A 56 -8.24 -17.14 -4.98
C SER A 56 -7.17 -18.06 -4.38
N ASN A 57 -7.53 -19.32 -4.11
CA ASN A 57 -6.54 -20.34 -3.74
C ASN A 57 -5.74 -20.85 -4.95
N GLU A 58 -6.16 -20.49 -6.16
CA GLU A 58 -5.52 -20.91 -7.42
C GLU A 58 -4.38 -19.98 -7.83
N CYS A 59 -4.17 -18.89 -7.10
CA CYS A 59 -3.11 -17.91 -7.36
C CYS A 59 -3.18 -17.33 -8.79
N ASP A 60 -4.42 -17.18 -9.29
CA ASP A 60 -4.79 -16.76 -10.65
C ASP A 60 -4.91 -15.23 -10.80
N GLY A 61 -4.43 -14.49 -9.81
CA GLY A 61 -4.52 -13.03 -9.79
C GLY A 61 -5.87 -12.49 -9.35
N LEU A 62 -6.90 -13.32 -9.16
CA LEU A 62 -8.22 -12.86 -8.73
C LEU A 62 -8.23 -12.54 -7.23
N GLY A 63 -8.67 -11.33 -6.91
CA GLY A 63 -8.75 -10.86 -5.54
C GLY A 63 -9.90 -9.89 -5.27
N LEU A 64 -10.28 -9.85 -3.99
CA LEU A 64 -11.06 -8.80 -3.38
C LEU A 64 -10.12 -7.90 -2.58
N TYR A 65 -10.15 -6.61 -2.87
CA TYR A 65 -9.26 -5.61 -2.31
C TYR A 65 -10.09 -4.58 -1.55
N ILE A 66 -9.54 -3.99 -0.48
CA ILE A 66 -10.08 -2.78 0.13
C ILE A 66 -9.73 -1.59 -0.76
N ASP A 67 -10.70 -0.76 -1.13
CA ASP A 67 -10.50 0.45 -1.93
C ASP A 67 -9.82 1.53 -1.08
N VAL A 68 -8.54 1.81 -1.35
CA VAL A 68 -7.76 2.80 -0.61
C VAL A 68 -8.36 4.21 -0.72
N LEU A 69 -9.00 4.54 -1.85
CA LEU A 69 -9.55 5.87 -2.09
C LEU A 69 -10.73 6.16 -1.14
N GLN A 70 -11.53 5.16 -0.80
CA GLN A 70 -12.66 5.29 0.14
C GLN A 70 -12.21 5.58 1.58
N TYR A 71 -10.95 5.30 1.90
CA TYR A 71 -10.35 5.55 3.21
C TYR A 71 -9.37 6.72 3.22
N SER A 72 -9.17 7.41 2.09
CA SER A 72 -8.22 8.52 1.93
C SER A 72 -8.37 9.60 3.00
N GLY A 73 -9.60 9.99 3.35
CA GLY A 73 -9.87 10.95 4.43
C GLY A 73 -9.43 10.47 5.81
N TRP A 74 -9.70 9.19 6.15
CA TRP A 74 -9.26 8.59 7.40
C TRP A 74 -7.72 8.44 7.45
N ILE A 75 -7.10 8.04 6.35
CA ILE A 75 -5.64 7.94 6.23
C ILE A 75 -5.02 9.31 6.48
N ALA A 76 -5.49 10.35 5.78
CA ALA A 76 -5.00 11.71 5.94
C ALA A 76 -5.17 12.22 7.39
N ASN A 77 -6.31 11.95 8.02
CA ASN A 77 -6.56 12.34 9.41
C ASN A 77 -5.67 11.58 10.39
N THR A 78 -5.43 10.28 10.20
CA THR A 78 -4.56 9.47 11.04
C THR A 78 -3.12 9.98 10.98
N VAL A 79 -2.62 10.22 9.77
CA VAL A 79 -1.26 10.72 9.55
C VAL A 79 -1.07 12.13 10.13
N ARG A 80 -2.07 13.01 9.99
CA ARG A 80 -2.02 14.38 10.53
C ARG A 80 -2.28 14.45 12.04
N GLY A 81 -3.03 13.49 12.58
CA GLY A 81 -3.42 13.39 14.00
C GLY A 81 -2.28 12.92 14.90
N ASN A 82 -1.38 12.08 14.40
CA ASN A 82 -0.17 11.63 15.11
C ASN A 82 0.94 12.70 15.09
N ARG A 83 0.65 13.87 15.66
CA ARG A 83 1.68 14.85 16.03
C ARG A 83 2.44 14.36 17.27
N ASP A 84 3.27 13.34 17.09
CA ASP A 84 4.37 13.11 18.02
C ASP A 84 5.20 14.39 18.07
N ARG A 85 5.16 15.09 19.21
CA ARG A 85 5.68 16.44 19.39
C ARG A 85 7.20 16.53 19.45
N ASP A 86 7.95 15.44 19.50
CA ASP A 86 9.38 15.51 19.82
C ASP A 86 10.23 14.43 19.12
N VAL A 87 10.43 14.46 17.79
CA VAL A 87 11.63 13.87 17.16
C VAL A 87 12.03 14.63 15.87
N VAL A 88 13.03 15.51 16.04
CA VAL A 88 14.07 15.98 15.09
C VAL A 88 13.72 16.09 13.60
N SER A 89 13.09 17.21 13.21
CA SER A 89 13.12 17.73 11.85
C SER A 89 14.35 18.65 11.66
N ARG A 90 15.57 18.11 11.52
CA ARG A 90 16.71 18.88 10.98
C ARG A 90 17.69 17.99 10.21
N ARG A 91 17.55 17.96 8.89
CA ARG A 91 18.69 18.01 7.96
C ARG A 91 18.37 19.03 6.86
N GLU A 92 19.19 20.07 6.79
CA GLU A 92 19.02 21.23 5.92
C GLU A 92 19.30 20.96 4.43
N ASN A 93 19.75 19.77 4.00
CA ASN A 93 20.19 19.56 2.61
C ASN A 93 19.81 18.19 2.01
N GLY A 94 18.55 17.75 2.13
CA GLY A 94 18.16 16.46 1.52
C GLY A 94 16.75 15.99 1.87
N ARG A 95 15.74 16.83 1.66
CA ARG A 95 14.34 16.48 1.93
C ARG A 95 13.82 15.56 0.83
N LEU A 96 13.69 14.27 1.14
CA LEU A 96 13.21 13.26 0.20
C LEU A 96 11.67 13.07 0.28
N LEU A 97 10.99 13.61 1.30
CA LEU A 97 9.54 13.47 1.52
C LEU A 97 8.90 14.70 2.18
N TYR A 98 7.63 14.96 1.86
CA TYR A 98 6.83 16.06 2.43
C TYR A 98 6.07 15.61 3.69
N ALA A 99 5.92 16.51 4.66
CA ALA A 99 5.32 16.25 5.97
C ALA A 99 3.78 16.29 5.96
N ASP A 100 3.16 16.69 4.84
CA ASP A 100 1.73 16.97 4.66
C ASP A 100 1.01 15.96 3.77
N CYS A 101 1.53 14.73 3.72
CA CYS A 101 1.09 13.62 2.88
C CYS A 101 1.36 13.79 1.37
N THR A 102 1.65 15.00 0.89
CA THR A 102 1.96 15.33 -0.51
C THR A 102 2.15 16.86 -0.63
N GLY A 103 3.36 17.40 -0.80
CA GLY A 103 3.43 18.77 -1.35
C GLY A 103 2.81 18.84 -2.76
N ASP A 104 2.94 19.97 -3.48
CA ASP A 104 2.42 20.18 -4.85
C ASP A 104 2.94 19.20 -5.95
N SER A 105 3.62 18.11 -5.59
CA SER A 105 3.95 17.02 -6.50
C SER A 105 3.72 15.67 -5.83
N MET A 106 2.87 14.83 -6.46
CA MET A 106 2.63 13.42 -6.09
C MET A 106 3.84 12.51 -6.39
N GLY A 107 5.06 13.04 -6.33
CA GLY A 107 6.28 12.39 -6.82
C GLY A 107 7.26 12.10 -5.69
N SER A 108 7.00 11.09 -4.87
CA SER A 108 8.01 10.49 -4.02
C SER A 108 7.66 9.02 -3.74
N ILE A 109 7.95 8.14 -4.70
CA ILE A 109 7.85 6.70 -4.49
C ILE A 109 9.14 6.27 -3.79
N LEU A 110 9.14 6.32 -2.46
CA LEU A 110 10.19 5.68 -1.67
C LEU A 110 9.61 4.43 -1.03
N MET A 111 10.05 3.28 -1.54
CA MET A 111 9.78 2.00 -0.91
C MET A 111 10.54 1.94 0.42
N ALA A 112 9.81 1.73 1.51
CA ALA A 112 10.39 1.46 2.82
C ALA A 112 10.33 -0.03 3.11
N THR A 113 11.44 -0.57 3.59
CA THR A 113 11.49 -1.89 4.22
C THR A 113 11.64 -1.67 5.72
N ILE A 114 10.67 -2.13 6.50
CA ILE A 114 10.64 -2.05 7.96
C ILE A 114 11.07 -3.41 8.49
N PHE A 115 12.11 -3.46 9.31
CA PHE A 115 12.61 -4.69 9.92
C PHE A 115 12.12 -4.83 11.36
N GLY A 116 11.56 -5.99 11.70
CA GLY A 116 11.28 -6.48 13.05
C GLY A 116 12.27 -7.59 13.45
N LEU A 117 12.15 -8.11 14.67
CA LEU A 117 13.09 -9.09 15.24
C LEU A 117 13.23 -10.39 14.41
N GLN A 118 12.16 -10.82 13.74
CA GLN A 118 12.12 -11.99 12.85
C GLN A 118 11.22 -11.76 11.64
N SER A 119 11.01 -10.50 11.28
CA SER A 119 10.08 -10.17 10.22
C SER A 119 10.48 -8.91 9.50
N TYR A 120 9.91 -8.70 8.33
CA TYR A 120 9.97 -7.42 7.66
C TYR A 120 8.63 -7.09 7.00
N ALA A 121 8.35 -5.80 6.85
CA ALA A 121 7.23 -5.29 6.10
C ALA A 121 7.75 -4.38 5.00
N LYS A 122 7.16 -4.45 3.81
CA LYS A 122 7.40 -3.48 2.74
C LYS A 122 6.23 -2.51 2.68
N GLY A 123 6.51 -1.28 2.27
CA GLY A 123 5.48 -0.27 2.09
C GLY A 123 5.99 0.93 1.33
N VAL A 124 5.09 1.90 1.12
CA VAL A 124 5.40 3.16 0.45
C VAL A 124 5.36 4.28 1.49
N LEU A 125 6.39 5.12 1.53
CA LEU A 125 6.38 6.30 2.36
C LEU A 125 5.31 7.28 1.85
N ILE A 126 4.32 7.55 2.70
CA ILE A 126 3.27 8.53 2.43
C ILE A 126 3.56 9.87 3.13
N THR A 127 4.46 9.88 4.11
CA THR A 127 5.11 11.07 4.67
C THR A 127 6.54 10.73 5.08
N ASP A 128 7.30 11.72 5.52
CA ASP A 128 8.60 11.52 6.18
C ASP A 128 8.54 10.69 7.47
N ARG A 129 7.33 10.41 8.01
CA ARG A 129 7.13 9.65 9.26
C ARG A 129 6.17 8.47 9.18
N HIS A 130 5.49 8.28 8.05
CA HIS A 130 4.49 7.22 7.89
C HIS A 130 4.74 6.46 6.61
N VAL A 131 4.75 5.14 6.75
CA VAL A 131 4.76 4.19 5.64
C VAL A 131 3.37 3.58 5.57
N LEU A 132 2.76 3.59 4.40
CA LEU A 132 1.63 2.73 4.11
C LEU A 132 2.21 1.34 3.83
N THR A 133 2.10 0.45 4.82
CA THR A 133 2.57 -0.93 4.71
C THR A 133 1.39 -1.86 4.50
N THR A 134 1.70 -3.02 3.94
CA THR A 134 0.81 -4.18 3.91
C THR A 134 0.55 -4.67 5.34
N ALA A 135 -0.60 -5.32 5.56
CA ALA A 135 -0.92 -5.92 6.86
C ALA A 135 -0.15 -7.24 7.12
N ASP A 136 0.32 -7.90 6.06
CA ASP A 136 1.16 -9.08 6.20
C ASP A 136 2.64 -8.72 6.40
N VAL A 137 3.23 -9.42 7.35
CA VAL A 137 4.56 -9.21 7.90
C VAL A 137 5.33 -10.51 7.65
N SER A 138 6.09 -10.53 6.56
CA SER A 138 6.84 -11.72 6.14
C SER A 138 7.90 -12.06 7.17
N ARG A 139 8.09 -13.35 7.47
CA ARG A 139 9.21 -13.78 8.31
C ARG A 139 10.53 -13.52 7.60
N ALA A 140 11.48 -12.92 8.31
CA ALA A 140 12.83 -12.75 7.82
C ALA A 140 13.51 -14.13 7.79
N ASP A 141 14.04 -14.54 6.64
CA ASP A 141 14.90 -15.71 6.55
C ASP A 141 16.24 -15.35 7.22
N PRO A 142 16.65 -16.04 8.31
CA PRO A 142 17.91 -15.75 8.98
C PRO A 142 19.16 -16.01 8.12
N TYR A 143 19.03 -16.55 6.90
CA TYR A 143 20.15 -16.91 6.02
C TYR A 143 20.28 -16.09 4.73
N SER A 144 19.47 -15.05 4.50
CA SER A 144 19.45 -14.31 3.23
C SER A 144 20.36 -13.07 3.15
N LEU A 145 21.60 -13.13 3.66
CA LEU A 145 22.63 -12.08 3.45
C LEU A 145 23.57 -12.43 2.29
#